data_AF-A0A5C4MH58-F1
#
_entry.id   AF-A0A5C4MH58-F1
#
_cell.length_a   1.000
_cell.length_b   1.000
_cell.length_c   1.000
_cell.angle_alpha   90.00
_cell.angle_beta   90.00
_cell.angle_gamma   90.00
#
_symmetry.space_group_name_H-M   'P 1'
#
loop_
_entity.id
_entity.type
_entity.pdbx_description
1 polymer ?
#
loop_
_entity_poly.entity_id
_entity_poly.type
_entity_poly.pdbx_seq_one_letter_code
_entity_poly.pdbx_strand_id
1 'polypeptide(L)'
;LTLARTGDQLQGIKKGILEIADVIAVNKADGDREPEARVAARDLAGAIRLVHAGTTGWVPPVLTCSGLEGTEVDTVWMRVLRHREFLGAGGLREKRAAQQLEFMWALVRDELDQRLRRSESVRDVLDDVRAAVLAGEMPASNAADAILAAYDRRPAI
;
A
#
# COMPACT_ATOMS: atom_id res chain seq x y z
N LEU A 1 -5.99 11.62 5.38
CA LEU A 1 -6.72 12.80 5.91
C LEU A 1 -8.04 12.28 6.47
N THR A 2 -8.11 12.04 7.78
CA THR A 2 -9.27 11.34 8.39
C THR A 2 -10.00 12.28 9.34
N LEU A 3 -11.31 12.45 9.12
CA LEU A 3 -12.23 13.27 9.89
C LEU A 3 -12.68 12.51 11.15
N ALA A 4 -12.75 13.21 12.28
CA ALA A 4 -13.22 12.67 13.54
C ALA A 4 -14.73 12.35 13.47
N ARG A 5 -15.08 11.06 13.52
CA ARG A 5 -16.40 10.62 14.01
C ARG A 5 -16.31 9.20 14.59
N THR A 6 -17.04 9.03 15.68
CA THR A 6 -17.32 7.91 16.59
C THR A 6 -16.98 6.47 16.13
N GLY A 7 -16.21 5.74 16.94
CA GLY A 7 -16.27 4.27 17.14
C GLY A 7 -15.82 3.32 16.01
N ASP A 8 -15.85 3.76 14.75
CA ASP A 8 -15.61 2.95 13.54
C ASP A 8 -14.28 3.31 12.83
N GLN A 9 -13.45 4.12 13.48
CA GLN A 9 -12.26 4.72 12.84
C GLN A 9 -11.16 3.72 12.51
N LEU A 10 -11.07 2.60 13.25
CA LEU A 10 -10.11 1.55 12.95
C LEU A 10 -10.53 0.69 11.74
N GLN A 11 -11.83 0.66 11.42
CA GLN A 11 -12.37 -0.12 10.29
C GLN A 11 -12.24 0.64 8.96
N GLY A 12 -12.22 1.97 9.00
CA GLY A 12 -11.95 2.83 7.84
C GLY A 12 -10.48 2.93 7.43
N ILE A 13 -9.54 2.68 8.36
CA ILE A 13 -8.12 2.57 8.02
C ILE A 13 -7.85 1.11 7.68
N LYS A 14 -7.68 0.82 6.39
CA LYS A 14 -7.38 -0.54 5.90
C LYS A 14 -6.23 -1.13 6.73
N LYS A 15 -6.44 -2.32 7.29
CA LYS A 15 -5.48 -3.06 8.12
C LYS A 15 -4.04 -3.01 7.57
N GLY A 16 -3.87 -3.13 6.25
CA GLY A 16 -2.55 -3.07 5.59
C GLY A 16 -1.89 -1.68 5.48
N ILE A 17 -2.58 -0.56 5.71
CA ILE A 17 -1.98 0.78 5.67
C ILE A 17 -1.29 1.12 6.99
N LEU A 18 -1.84 0.67 8.12
CA LEU A 18 -1.24 0.93 9.45
C LEU A 18 0.07 0.15 9.64
N GLU A 19 0.19 -1.00 8.98
CA GLU A 19 1.39 -1.87 9.05
C GLU A 19 2.60 -1.26 8.32
N ILE A 20 2.40 -0.32 7.40
CA ILE A 20 3.47 0.33 6.63
C ILE A 20 3.76 1.77 7.08
N ALA A 21 3.03 2.29 8.06
CA ALA A 21 3.14 3.67 8.50
C ALA A 21 4.32 3.84 9.47
N ASP A 22 5.28 4.70 9.11
CA ASP A 22 6.41 5.03 10.00
C ASP A 22 6.05 6.15 11.00
N VAL A 23 5.12 7.05 10.65
CA VAL A 23 4.59 8.13 11.50
C VAL A 23 3.12 8.33 11.15
N ILE A 24 2.26 8.51 12.15
CA ILE A 24 0.82 8.71 11.95
C ILE A 24 0.41 10.07 12.53
N ALA A 25 -0.35 10.85 11.76
CA ALA A 25 -0.90 12.13 12.19
C ALA A 25 -2.43 12.15 11.99
N VAL A 26 -3.16 12.36 13.09
CA VAL A 26 -4.59 12.66 13.10
C VAL A 26 -4.76 14.16 12.83
N ASN A 27 -5.12 14.47 11.60
CA ASN A 27 -5.26 15.86 11.15
C ASN A 27 -6.63 16.45 11.54
N LYS A 28 -6.78 17.78 11.42
CA LYS A 28 -7.97 18.57 11.79
C LYS A 28 -8.21 18.65 13.29
N ALA A 29 -7.13 18.66 14.07
CA ALA A 29 -7.15 18.91 15.50
C ALA A 29 -7.20 20.42 15.78
N ASP A 30 -8.28 21.06 15.34
CA ASP A 30 -8.51 22.52 15.44
C ASP A 30 -9.91 22.81 15.99
N GLY A 31 -10.03 23.97 16.67
CA GLY A 31 -11.26 24.42 17.30
C GLY A 31 -11.95 23.35 18.15
N ASP A 32 -13.26 23.18 17.95
CA ASP A 32 -14.09 22.23 18.69
C ASP A 32 -13.75 20.75 18.43
N ARG A 33 -12.92 20.45 17.42
CA ARG A 33 -12.55 19.08 17.03
C ARG A 33 -11.27 18.58 17.71
N GLU A 34 -10.53 19.46 18.37
CA GLU A 34 -9.29 19.12 19.05
C GLU A 34 -9.47 17.99 20.10
N PRO A 35 -10.53 17.97 20.94
CA PRO A 35 -10.74 16.88 21.90
C PRO A 35 -10.99 15.53 21.20
N GLU A 36 -11.79 15.52 20.13
CA GLU A 36 -12.10 14.30 19.38
C GLU A 36 -10.85 13.73 18.69
N ALA A 37 -10.04 14.60 18.09
CA ALA A 37 -8.78 14.22 17.46
C ALA A 37 -7.80 13.60 18.49
N ARG A 38 -7.76 14.14 19.71
CA ARG A 38 -6.94 13.57 20.81
C ARG A 38 -7.41 12.18 21.24
N VAL A 39 -8.72 11.95 21.32
CA VAL A 39 -9.26 10.61 21.62
C VAL A 39 -8.87 9.62 20.52
N ALA A 40 -9.12 9.98 19.25
CA ALA A 40 -8.75 9.15 18.11
C ALA A 40 -7.25 8.82 18.07
N ALA A 41 -6.38 9.79 18.35
CA ALA A 41 -4.94 9.57 18.42
C ALA A 41 -4.54 8.60 19.55
N ARG A 42 -5.19 8.67 20.71
CA ARG A 42 -4.94 7.76 21.84
C ARG A 42 -5.37 6.33 21.52
N ASP A 43 -6.56 6.16 20.95
CA ASP A 43 -7.09 4.85 20.57
C ASP A 43 -6.19 4.18 19.53
N LEU A 44 -5.80 4.95 18.50
CA LEU A 44 -4.90 4.46 17.46
C LEU A 44 -3.50 4.16 18.01
N ALA A 45 -2.97 4.98 18.92
CA ALA A 45 -1.70 4.68 19.59
C ALA A 45 -1.77 3.39 20.42
N GLY A 46 -2.93 3.09 21.02
CA GLY A 46 -3.20 1.81 21.67
C GLY A 46 -3.11 0.64 20.68
N ALA A 47 -3.82 0.74 19.56
CA ALA A 47 -3.82 -0.29 18.52
C ALA A 47 -2.42 -0.53 17.92
N ILE A 48 -1.68 0.54 17.60
CA ILE A 48 -0.32 0.45 17.06
C ILE A 48 0.62 -0.28 18.02
N ARG A 49 0.53 0.02 19.33
CA ARG A 49 1.32 -0.68 20.34
C ARG A 49 1.00 -2.16 20.43
N LEU A 50 -0.25 -2.57 20.24
CA LEU A 50 -0.64 -3.98 20.19
C LEU A 50 -0.08 -4.67 18.94
N VAL A 51 -0.15 -4.02 17.76
CA VAL A 51 0.41 -4.56 16.51
C VAL A 51 1.93 -4.73 16.60
N HIS A 52 2.61 -3.81 17.26
CA HIS A 52 4.06 -3.81 17.42
C HIS A 52 4.53 -4.47 18.73
N ALA A 53 3.63 -5.14 19.47
CA ALA A 53 3.98 -5.80 20.72
C ALA A 53 5.04 -6.88 20.47
N GLY A 54 6.16 -6.81 21.21
CA GLY A 54 7.29 -7.74 21.04
C GLY A 54 8.30 -7.34 19.97
N THR A 55 8.08 -6.24 19.24
CA THR A 55 9.13 -5.67 18.37
C THR A 55 10.11 -4.84 19.20
N THR A 56 11.41 -4.97 18.92
CA THR A 56 12.47 -4.15 19.55
C THR A 56 12.83 -2.90 18.72
N GLY A 57 12.07 -2.64 17.66
CA GLY A 57 12.34 -1.60 16.66
C GLY A 57 11.55 -0.30 16.87
N TRP A 58 11.33 0.42 15.78
CA TRP A 58 10.56 1.66 15.77
C TRP A 58 9.07 1.37 15.95
N VAL A 59 8.46 1.97 16.97
CA VAL A 59 7.01 1.99 17.14
C VAL A 59 6.48 3.32 16.60
N PRO A 60 5.65 3.30 15.54
CA PRO A 60 5.16 4.52 14.90
C PRO A 60 4.45 5.44 15.89
N PRO A 61 4.89 6.70 16.06
CA PRO A 61 4.19 7.64 16.90
C PRO A 61 2.87 8.06 16.23
N VAL A 62 1.84 8.22 17.05
CA VAL A 62 0.55 8.81 16.63
C VAL A 62 0.45 10.20 17.24
N LEU A 63 0.28 11.20 16.38
CA LEU A 63 0.23 12.62 16.71
C LEU A 63 -1.12 13.22 16.31
N THR A 64 -1.42 14.40 16.84
CA THR A 64 -2.49 15.27 16.33
C THR A 64 -1.88 16.50 15.66
N CYS A 65 -2.48 16.98 14.58
CA CYS A 65 -2.08 18.25 13.96
C CYS A 65 -3.26 18.97 13.31
N SER A 66 -3.08 20.26 13.02
CA SER A 66 -3.96 21.00 12.10
C SER A 66 -3.13 21.48 10.93
N GLY A 67 -3.33 20.87 9.77
CA GLY A 67 -2.74 21.37 8.52
C GLY A 67 -3.35 22.71 8.07
N LEU A 68 -4.53 23.09 8.60
CA LEU A 68 -5.16 24.37 8.28
C LEU A 68 -4.53 25.51 9.07
N GLU A 69 -4.34 25.31 10.38
CA GLU A 69 -3.78 26.33 11.29
C GLU A 69 -2.25 26.24 11.41
N GLY A 70 -1.64 25.18 10.89
CA GLY A 70 -0.21 24.91 11.03
C GLY A 70 0.18 24.26 12.36
N THR A 71 -0.78 24.05 13.26
CA THR A 71 -0.57 23.49 14.61
C THR A 71 0.06 22.09 14.56
N GLU A 72 1.18 21.91 15.29
CA GLU A 72 1.92 20.65 15.43
C GLU A 72 2.47 20.03 14.11
N VAL A 73 2.43 20.75 13.00
CA VAL A 73 3.00 20.27 11.72
C VAL A 73 4.52 20.08 11.84
N ASP A 74 5.21 20.99 12.54
CA ASP A 74 6.65 20.86 12.83
C ASP A 74 6.96 19.65 13.72
N THR A 75 6.06 19.32 14.65
CA THR A 75 6.19 18.12 15.48
C THR A 75 6.10 16.84 14.65
N VAL A 76 5.19 16.80 13.67
CA VAL A 76 5.12 15.68 12.71
C VAL A 76 6.43 15.56 11.95
N TRP A 77 6.96 16.67 11.42
CA TRP A 77 8.22 16.68 10.69
C TRP A 77 9.40 16.19 11.55
N MET A 78 9.47 16.66 12.80
CA MET A 78 10.48 16.20 13.76
C MET A 78 10.43 14.68 13.99
N ARG A 79 9.23 14.07 14.02
CA ARG A 79 9.11 12.60 14.12
C ARG A 79 9.59 11.88 12.86
N VAL A 80 9.35 12.46 11.68
CA VAL A 80 9.89 11.92 10.42
C VAL A 80 11.42 11.95 10.43
N LEU A 81 12.02 13.06 10.87
CA LEU A 81 13.48 13.16 11.01
C LEU A 81 14.02 12.16 12.02
N ARG A 82 13.36 12.00 13.16
CA ARG A 82 13.75 11.01 14.17
C ARG A 82 13.66 9.56 13.65
N HIS A 83 12.67 9.24 12.83
CA HIS A 83 12.59 7.93 12.18
C HIS A 83 13.75 7.73 11.19
N ARG A 84 14.07 8.77 10.41
CA ARG A 84 15.23 8.75 9.50
C ARG A 84 16.54 8.52 10.27
N GLU A 85 16.72 9.18 11.41
CA GLU A 85 17.86 8.98 12.30
C GLU A 85 17.91 7.56 12.87
N PHE A 86 16.76 7.04 13.32
CA PHE A 86 16.62 5.67 13.80
C PHE A 86 17.07 4.64 12.75
N LEU A 87 16.67 4.81 11.48
CA LEU A 87 17.14 3.94 10.39
C LEU A 87 18.63 4.10 10.10
N GLY A 88 19.17 5.30 10.33
CA GLY A 88 20.55 5.66 9.98
C GLY A 88 20.83 5.55 8.48
N ALA A 89 22.08 5.79 8.09
CA ALA A 89 22.48 5.69 6.68
C ALA A 89 22.38 4.26 6.13
N GLY A 90 22.68 3.26 6.96
CA GLY A 90 22.62 1.84 6.60
C GLY A 90 21.19 1.36 6.32
N GLY A 91 20.29 1.54 7.30
CA GLY A 91 18.89 1.11 7.16
C GLY A 91 18.15 1.86 6.06
N LEU A 92 18.46 3.15 5.83
CA LEU A 92 17.90 3.88 4.68
C LEU A 92 18.37 3.32 3.34
N ARG A 93 19.65 2.97 3.22
CA ARG A 93 20.22 2.39 2.00
C ARG A 93 19.58 1.03 1.72
N GLU A 94 19.42 0.19 2.74
CA GLU A 94 18.78 -1.12 2.63
C GLU A 94 17.30 -1.01 2.27
N LYS A 95 16.54 -0.15 2.97
CA LYS A 95 15.12 0.12 2.67
C LYS A 95 14.95 0.58 1.22
N ARG A 96 15.81 1.49 0.74
CA ARG A 96 15.79 1.96 -0.66
C ARG A 96 16.18 0.88 -1.66
N ALA A 97 17.19 0.07 -1.37
CA ALA A 97 17.59 -1.01 -2.26
C ALA A 97 16.47 -2.05 -2.43
N ALA A 98 15.81 -2.42 -1.32
CA ALA A 98 14.64 -3.30 -1.37
C ALA A 98 13.49 -2.68 -2.18
N GLN A 99 13.19 -1.39 -1.98
CA GLN A 99 12.18 -0.67 -2.77
C GLN A 99 12.52 -0.64 -4.27
N GLN A 100 13.79 -0.45 -4.63
CA GLN A 100 14.22 -0.48 -6.03
C GLN A 100 14.08 -1.86 -6.66
N LEU A 101 14.38 -2.92 -5.91
CA LEU A 101 14.17 -4.30 -6.37
C LEU A 101 12.68 -4.59 -6.62
N GLU A 102 11.82 -4.21 -5.67
CA GLU A 102 10.36 -4.35 -5.83
C GLU A 102 9.83 -3.52 -7.01
N PHE A 103 10.33 -2.30 -7.17
CA PHE A 103 9.95 -1.44 -8.28
C PHE A 103 10.38 -2.02 -9.63
N MET A 104 11.60 -2.55 -9.72
CA MET A 104 12.08 -3.25 -10.92
C MET A 104 11.14 -4.41 -11.29
N TRP A 105 10.73 -5.25 -10.32
CA TRP A 105 9.77 -6.33 -10.58
C TRP A 105 8.37 -5.83 -10.94
N ALA A 106 7.92 -4.70 -10.40
CA ALA A 106 6.68 -4.06 -10.82
C ALA A 106 6.74 -3.65 -12.30
N LEU A 107 7.85 -3.05 -12.75
CA LEU A 107 8.05 -2.68 -14.15
C LEU A 107 8.09 -3.92 -15.06
N VAL A 108 8.77 -5.00 -14.64
CA VAL A 108 8.79 -6.26 -15.41
C VAL A 108 7.39 -6.83 -15.58
N ARG A 109 6.59 -6.86 -14.50
CA ARG A 109 5.21 -7.37 -14.56
C ARG A 109 4.32 -6.51 -15.45
N ASP A 110 4.42 -5.19 -15.35
CA ASP A 110 3.66 -4.26 -16.19
C ASP A 110 4.03 -4.45 -17.67
N GLU A 111 5.32 -4.52 -17.99
CA GLU A 111 5.79 -4.74 -19.36
C GLU A 111 5.31 -6.09 -19.91
N LEU A 112 5.34 -7.16 -19.10
CA LEU A 112 4.82 -8.47 -19.53
C LEU A 112 3.31 -8.45 -19.78
N ASP A 113 2.51 -7.79 -18.92
CA ASP A 113 1.07 -7.61 -19.14
C ASP A 113 0.80 -6.79 -20.42
N GLN A 114 1.56 -5.71 -20.64
CA GLN A 114 1.45 -4.92 -21.86
C GLN A 114 1.77 -5.71 -23.12
N ARG A 115 2.84 -6.52 -23.10
CA ARG A 115 3.21 -7.40 -24.23
C ARG A 115 2.14 -8.44 -24.52
N LEU A 116 1.61 -9.09 -23.47
CA LEU A 116 0.56 -10.09 -23.59
C LEU A 116 -0.68 -9.50 -24.28
N ARG A 117 -1.13 -8.31 -23.86
CA ARG A 117 -2.29 -7.60 -24.44
C ARG A 117 -2.07 -7.15 -25.89
N ARG A 118 -0.81 -6.92 -26.27
CA ARG A 118 -0.45 -6.47 -27.63
C ARG A 118 -0.18 -7.62 -28.60
N SER A 119 -0.01 -8.84 -28.10
CA SER A 119 0.30 -10.00 -28.95
C SER A 119 -0.86 -10.36 -29.88
N GLU A 120 -0.57 -10.47 -31.18
CA GLU A 120 -1.53 -10.92 -32.19
C GLU A 120 -1.99 -12.35 -31.91
N SER A 121 -1.07 -13.27 -31.64
CA SER A 121 -1.37 -14.67 -31.32
C SER A 121 -2.29 -14.84 -30.11
N VAL A 122 -2.20 -13.93 -29.13
CA VAL A 122 -3.08 -13.93 -27.95
C VAL A 122 -4.46 -13.42 -28.34
N ARG A 123 -4.55 -12.38 -29.18
CA ARG A 123 -5.83 -11.84 -29.67
C ARG A 123 -6.61 -12.89 -30.47
N ASP A 124 -5.92 -13.69 -31.27
CA ASP A 124 -6.54 -14.74 -32.08
C ASP A 124 -7.30 -15.78 -31.25
N VAL A 125 -6.87 -16.05 -30.02
CA VAL A 125 -7.50 -17.04 -29.12
C VAL A 125 -8.34 -16.41 -28.01
N LEU A 126 -8.24 -15.09 -27.80
CA LEU A 126 -8.77 -14.42 -26.60
C LEU A 126 -10.30 -14.52 -26.54
N ASP A 127 -11.00 -14.30 -27.66
CA ASP A 127 -12.46 -14.28 -27.67
C ASP A 127 -13.04 -15.68 -27.40
N ASP A 128 -12.45 -16.72 -27.98
CA ASP A 128 -12.86 -18.11 -27.76
C ASP A 128 -12.59 -18.56 -26.32
N VAL A 129 -11.39 -18.28 -25.79
CA VAL A 129 -11.03 -18.59 -24.40
C VAL A 129 -11.95 -17.85 -23.43
N ARG A 130 -12.23 -16.57 -23.69
CA ARG A 130 -13.14 -15.76 -22.87
C ARG A 130 -14.56 -16.34 -22.87
N ALA A 131 -15.09 -16.71 -24.04
CA ALA A 131 -16.42 -17.30 -24.16
C ALA A 131 -16.51 -18.62 -23.38
N ALA A 132 -15.52 -19.51 -23.52
CA ALA A 132 -15.49 -20.80 -22.82
C ALA A 132 -15.40 -20.65 -21.29
N VAL A 133 -14.65 -19.67 -20.79
CA VAL A 133 -14.59 -19.37 -19.35
C VAL A 133 -15.93 -18.85 -18.83
N LEU A 134 -16.56 -17.92 -19.54
CA LEU A 134 -17.84 -17.33 -19.14
C LEU A 134 -18.99 -18.34 -19.20
N ALA A 135 -18.92 -19.31 -20.11
CA ALA A 135 -19.87 -20.43 -20.21
C ALA A 135 -19.63 -21.52 -19.14
N GLY A 136 -18.50 -21.48 -18.43
CA GLY A 136 -18.12 -22.51 -17.46
C GLY A 136 -17.57 -23.80 -18.09
N GLU A 137 -17.27 -23.77 -19.39
CA GLU A 137 -16.76 -24.91 -20.16
C GLU A 137 -15.24 -25.07 -20.03
N MET A 138 -14.54 -23.99 -19.66
CA MET A 138 -13.10 -23.98 -19.42
C MET A 138 -12.78 -23.39 -18.03
N PRO A 139 -12.07 -24.15 -17.17
CA PRO A 139 -11.55 -23.61 -15.91
C PRO A 139 -10.56 -22.46 -16.13
N ALA A 140 -10.55 -21.49 -15.22
CA ALA A 140 -9.69 -20.30 -15.31
C ALA A 140 -8.19 -20.62 -15.42
N SER A 141 -7.73 -21.71 -14.79
CA SER A 141 -6.34 -22.19 -14.90
C SER A 141 -6.00 -22.61 -16.33
N ASN A 142 -6.87 -23.39 -16.97
CA ASN A 142 -6.64 -23.87 -18.34
C ASN A 142 -6.73 -22.73 -19.35
N ALA A 143 -7.61 -21.75 -19.11
CA ALA A 143 -7.67 -20.53 -19.91
C ALA A 143 -6.39 -19.71 -19.82
N ALA A 144 -5.82 -19.57 -18.61
CA ALA A 144 -4.54 -18.89 -18.43
C ALA A 144 -3.41 -19.62 -19.17
N ASP A 145 -3.35 -20.95 -19.08
CA ASP A 145 -2.36 -21.77 -19.82
C ASP A 145 -2.51 -21.61 -21.33
N ALA A 146 -3.74 -21.57 -21.85
CA ALA A 146 -3.99 -21.36 -23.28
C ALA A 146 -3.50 -19.99 -23.76
N ILE A 147 -3.74 -18.92 -22.99
CA ILE A 147 -3.27 -17.57 -23.28
C ILE A 147 -1.73 -17.51 -23.25
N LEU A 148 -1.09 -18.12 -22.24
CA LEU A 148 0.37 -18.20 -22.15
C LEU A 148 0.97 -19.00 -23.32
N ALA A 149 0.40 -20.15 -23.65
CA ALA A 149 0.84 -20.97 -24.77
C ALA A 149 0.66 -20.28 -26.14
N ALA A 150 -0.32 -19.38 -26.28
CA ALA A 150 -0.47 -18.55 -27.47
C ALA A 150 0.60 -17.45 -27.52
N TYR A 151 0.93 -16.84 -26.37
CA TYR A 151 1.99 -15.84 -26.27
C TYR A 151 3.39 -16.39 -26.55
N ASP A 152 3.70 -17.60 -26.07
CA ASP A 152 4.99 -18.26 -26.26
C ASP A 152 5.21 -18.74 -27.71
N ARG A 153 4.13 -18.97 -28.46
CA ARG A 153 4.17 -19.22 -29.91
C ARG A 153 4.48 -17.93 -30.65
N ARG A 154 5.76 -17.52 -30.65
CA ARG A 154 6.23 -16.44 -31.54
C ARG A 154 5.96 -16.81 -33.00
N PRO A 155 5.42 -15.90 -33.84
CA PRO A 155 5.60 -16.03 -35.28
C PRO A 155 7.09 -15.97 -35.57
N ALA A 156 7.60 -16.89 -36.39
CA ALA A 156 8.97 -16.84 -36.87
C ALA A 156 9.22 -15.48 -37.55
N ILE A 157 10.30 -14.81 -37.15
CA ILE A 157 10.84 -13.65 -37.88
C ILE A 157 11.58 -14.19 -39.10
#